data_AF-W1WMZ8-F1
#
_entry.id   AF-W1WMZ8-F1
#
_cell.length_a   1.000
_cell.length_b   1.000
_cell.length_c   1.000
_cell.angle_alpha   90.00
_cell.angle_beta   90.00
_cell.angle_gamma   90.00
#
_symmetry.space_group_name_H-M   'P 1'
#
loop_
_entity.id
_entity.type
_entity.pdbx_description
1 polymer ?
#
loop_
_entity_poly.entity_id
_entity_poly.type
_entity_poly.pdbx_seq_one_letter_code
_entity_poly.pdbx_strand_id
1 'polypeptide(L)'
;TPIYFRPTRNAYGILGGIPQSEFQHATIAKRVKETPNATWPVHAVITNSTYDGLLYNTDFIKKTLDVKSIHFDSAWVPYTNFSPIYEGKCGMSGGRVEGKVIYETQSTHKLLNALSQASYIHVREGRGAINFSRFNQAYM
;
A
#
# COMPACT_ATOMS: atom_id res chain seq x y z
N THR A 1 17.07 2.41 2.95
CA THR A 1 17.36 1.06 3.46
C THR A 1 16.07 0.27 3.57
N PRO A 2 15.92 -0.89 2.90
CA PRO A 2 14.70 -1.68 2.97
C PRO A 2 14.56 -2.38 4.33
N ILE A 3 13.36 -2.38 4.88
CA ILE A 3 12.94 -3.21 6.01
C ILE A 3 11.74 -4.01 5.52
N TYR A 4 11.83 -5.34 5.58
CA TYR A 4 10.84 -6.22 4.96
C TYR A 4 9.67 -6.53 5.89
N PHE A 5 8.45 -6.29 5.41
CA PHE A 5 7.27 -6.99 5.91
C PHE A 5 7.37 -8.48 5.60
N ARG A 6 6.98 -9.36 6.53
CA ARG A 6 6.97 -10.81 6.31
C ARG A 6 5.53 -11.31 6.12
N PRO A 7 5.16 -11.80 4.93
CA PRO A 7 3.85 -12.40 4.72
C PRO A 7 3.76 -13.78 5.41
N THR A 8 2.54 -14.25 5.65
CA THR A 8 2.29 -15.65 6.03
C THR A 8 2.26 -16.56 4.81
N ARG A 9 2.26 -17.87 5.03
CA ARG A 9 2.04 -18.90 4.00
C ARG A 9 1.25 -20.06 4.57
N ASN A 10 0.58 -20.83 3.71
CA ASN A 10 -0.03 -22.11 4.06
C ASN A 10 0.72 -23.29 3.42
N ALA A 11 0.26 -24.52 3.67
CA ALA A 11 0.89 -25.74 3.15
C ALA A 11 0.84 -25.88 1.62
N TYR A 12 -0.03 -25.13 0.93
CA TYR A 12 -0.11 -25.09 -0.53
C TYR A 12 0.90 -24.13 -1.17
N GLY A 13 1.65 -23.39 -0.36
CA GLY A 13 2.59 -22.38 -0.84
C GLY A 13 1.96 -21.03 -1.16
N ILE A 14 0.63 -20.87 -0.96
CA ILE A 14 -0.07 -19.58 -1.13
C ILE A 14 0.51 -18.56 -0.15
N LEU A 15 0.95 -17.41 -0.67
CA LEU A 15 1.37 -16.29 0.15
C LEU A 15 0.14 -15.57 0.69
N GLY A 16 0.03 -15.59 2.01
CA GLY A 16 -0.98 -14.90 2.78
C GLY A 16 -0.71 -13.40 2.94
N GLY A 17 -1.55 -12.75 3.74
CA GLY A 17 -1.32 -11.38 4.16
C GLY A 17 -0.14 -11.23 5.13
N ILE A 18 0.29 -9.99 5.31
CA ILE A 18 1.19 -9.55 6.36
C ILE A 18 0.43 -9.56 7.71
N PRO A 19 0.93 -10.25 8.75
CA PRO A 19 0.30 -10.24 10.08
C PRO A 19 0.14 -8.84 10.65
N GLN A 20 -0.94 -8.60 11.41
CA GLN A 20 -1.19 -7.30 12.05
C GLN A 20 -0.03 -6.81 12.94
N SER A 21 0.70 -7.73 13.56
CA SER A 21 1.88 -7.43 14.39
C SER A 21 2.99 -6.73 13.63
N GLU A 22 3.10 -6.93 12.31
CA GLU A 22 4.13 -6.30 11.47
C GLU A 22 3.87 -4.80 11.24
N PHE A 23 2.62 -4.35 11.37
CA PHE A 23 2.25 -2.94 11.23
C PHE A 23 2.40 -2.14 12.54
N GLN A 24 2.72 -2.81 13.65
CA GLN A 24 2.84 -2.16 14.96
C GLN A 24 4.15 -1.38 15.08
N HIS A 25 4.08 -0.20 15.69
CA HIS A 25 5.23 0.67 15.91
C HIS A 25 6.40 -0.07 16.58
N ALA A 26 6.13 -0.85 17.64
CA ALA A 26 7.18 -1.59 18.36
C ALA A 26 7.93 -2.59 17.47
N THR A 27 7.22 -3.31 16.58
CA THR A 27 7.82 -4.26 15.65
C THR A 27 8.72 -3.55 14.65
N ILE A 28 8.26 -2.42 14.09
CA ILE A 28 9.02 -1.62 13.14
C ILE A 28 10.25 -1.01 13.82
N ALA A 29 10.09 -0.42 15.01
CA ALA A 29 11.19 0.17 15.79
C ALA A 29 12.28 -0.85 16.11
N LYS A 30 11.90 -2.08 16.49
CA LYS A 30 12.84 -3.18 16.69
C LYS A 30 13.62 -3.50 15.40
N ARG A 31 12.93 -3.65 14.27
CA ARG A 31 13.57 -3.94 12.98
C ARG A 31 14.49 -2.81 12.51
N VAL A 32 14.12 -1.55 12.75
CA VAL A 32 14.97 -0.39 12.46
C VAL A 32 16.28 -0.49 13.26
N LYS A 33 16.20 -0.76 14.56
CA LYS A 33 17.38 -0.93 15.43
C LYS A 33 18.29 -2.08 14.98
N GLU A 34 17.71 -3.16 14.48
CA GLU A 34 18.44 -4.36 14.02
C GLU A 34 18.99 -4.22 12.59
N THR A 35 18.63 -3.17 11.85
CA THR A 35 19.04 -2.99 10.45
C THR A 35 20.14 -1.90 10.37
N PRO A 36 21.37 -2.25 9.90
CA PRO A 36 22.43 -1.27 9.73
C PRO A 36 22.00 -0.10 8.83
N ASN A 37 22.31 1.13 9.25
CA ASN A 37 22.00 2.36 8.51
C ASN A 37 20.50 2.58 8.23
N ALA A 38 19.61 1.97 9.02
CA ALA A 38 18.18 2.23 8.92
C ALA A 38 17.77 3.40 9.83
N THR A 39 16.87 4.23 9.29
CA THR A 39 16.09 5.20 10.05
C THR A 39 14.62 4.79 10.03
N TRP A 40 13.77 5.54 10.72
CA TRP A 40 12.33 5.30 10.65
C TRP A 40 11.82 5.31 9.20
N PRO A 41 10.99 4.34 8.78
CA PRO A 41 10.49 4.28 7.41
C PRO A 41 9.74 5.56 7.03
N VAL A 42 10.13 6.14 5.90
CA VAL A 42 9.48 7.34 5.33
C VAL A 42 8.45 6.99 4.26
N HIS A 43 8.47 5.75 3.77
CA HIS A 43 7.60 5.21 2.74
C HIS A 43 7.40 3.71 2.96
N ALA A 44 6.18 3.22 2.82
CA ALA A 44 5.83 1.81 2.96
C ALA A 44 5.05 1.35 1.73
N VAL A 45 5.46 0.22 1.14
CA VAL A 45 4.80 -0.39 -0.02
C VAL A 45 4.15 -1.69 0.42
N ILE A 46 2.86 -1.86 0.11
CA ILE A 46 2.06 -3.02 0.48
C ILE A 46 1.30 -3.49 -0.75
N THR A 47 1.49 -4.74 -1.17
CA THR A 47 0.72 -5.34 -2.25
C THR A 47 -0.68 -5.70 -1.74
N ASN A 48 -1.73 -5.08 -2.30
CA ASN A 48 -3.12 -5.33 -1.94
C ASN A 48 -4.01 -5.35 -3.20
N SER A 49 -4.66 -6.45 -3.55
CA SER A 49 -4.60 -7.76 -2.88
C SER A 49 -3.29 -8.51 -3.14
N THR A 50 -3.11 -9.65 -2.48
CA THR A 50 -2.16 -10.67 -2.98
C THR A 50 -2.62 -11.20 -4.35
N TYR A 51 -1.72 -11.91 -5.04
CA TYR A 51 -2.06 -12.56 -6.32
C TYR A 51 -3.22 -13.55 -6.17
N ASP A 52 -3.23 -14.33 -5.09
CA ASP A 52 -4.28 -15.33 -4.79
C ASP A 52 -5.57 -14.72 -4.19
N GLY A 53 -5.75 -13.40 -4.28
CA GLY A 53 -7.03 -12.74 -3.97
C GLY A 53 -7.26 -12.40 -2.49
N LEU A 54 -6.23 -12.34 -1.66
CA LEU A 54 -6.37 -11.91 -0.26
C LEU A 54 -6.30 -10.39 -0.16
N LEU A 55 -7.44 -9.77 0.16
CA LEU A 55 -7.56 -8.33 0.40
C LEU A 55 -7.23 -8.00 1.86
N TYR A 56 -6.57 -6.87 2.06
CA TYR A 56 -6.33 -6.33 3.40
C TYR A 56 -7.52 -5.50 3.88
N ASN A 57 -7.67 -5.39 5.20
CA ASN A 57 -8.39 -4.27 5.80
C ASN A 57 -7.49 -3.03 5.74
N THR A 58 -7.73 -2.14 4.78
CA THR A 58 -6.86 -0.98 4.56
C THR A 58 -7.11 0.12 5.58
N ASP A 59 -8.30 0.17 6.20
CA ASP A 59 -8.58 1.10 7.31
C ASP A 59 -7.71 0.79 8.52
N PHE A 60 -7.55 -0.50 8.85
CA PHE A 60 -6.61 -0.94 9.89
C PHE A 60 -5.18 -0.48 9.56
N ILE A 61 -4.71 -0.67 8.33
CA ILE A 61 -3.35 -0.29 7.91
C ILE A 61 -3.18 1.23 8.00
N LYS A 62 -4.10 2.01 7.41
CA LYS A 62 -4.08 3.48 7.43
C LYS A 62 -4.04 4.03 8.86
N LYS A 63 -4.78 3.40 9.78
CA LYS A 63 -4.83 3.78 11.19
C LYS A 63 -3.56 3.38 11.96
N THR A 64 -3.06 2.17 11.74
CA THR A 64 -2.04 1.55 12.60
C THR A 64 -0.62 1.83 12.15
N LEU A 65 -0.37 1.80 10.84
CA LEU A 65 0.97 1.94 10.29
C LEU A 65 1.42 3.40 10.36
N ASP A 66 2.33 3.71 11.28
CA ASP A 66 2.84 5.06 11.51
C ASP A 66 3.93 5.47 10.51
N VAL A 67 3.56 5.53 9.23
CA VAL A 67 4.42 5.96 8.13
C VAL A 67 3.68 7.03 7.33
N LYS A 68 4.36 8.16 7.05
CA LYS A 68 3.78 9.32 6.36
C LYS A 68 3.37 9.07 4.90
N SER A 69 3.86 8.01 4.28
CA SER A 69 3.62 7.70 2.87
C SER A 69 3.38 6.20 2.74
N ILE A 70 2.16 5.82 2.35
CA ILE A 70 1.75 4.43 2.20
C ILE A 70 1.32 4.23 0.74
N HIS A 71 1.95 3.28 0.06
CA HIS A 71 1.64 2.91 -1.31
C HIS A 71 1.06 1.50 -1.34
N PHE A 72 -0.19 1.41 -1.76
CA PHE A 72 -0.83 0.14 -2.07
C PHE A 72 -0.56 -0.21 -3.53
N ASP A 73 0.27 -1.23 -3.77
CA ASP A 73 0.36 -1.84 -5.10
C ASP A 73 -0.92 -2.65 -5.34
N SER A 74 -1.82 -2.04 -6.11
CA SER A 74 -3.20 -2.51 -6.35
C SER A 74 -3.39 -2.99 -7.77
N ALA A 75 -2.32 -3.47 -8.40
CA ALA A 75 -2.35 -3.95 -9.78
C ALA A 75 -3.40 -5.04 -10.05
N TRP A 76 -3.73 -5.85 -9.04
CA TRP A 76 -4.68 -6.96 -9.13
C TRP A 76 -6.13 -6.61 -8.74
N VAL A 77 -6.41 -5.37 -8.33
CA VAL A 77 -7.74 -4.98 -7.83
C VAL A 77 -8.22 -3.61 -8.32
N PRO A 78 -8.04 -3.25 -9.62
CA PRO A 78 -8.42 -1.94 -10.15
C PRO A 78 -9.95 -1.70 -10.14
N TYR A 79 -10.75 -2.72 -9.84
CA TYR A 79 -12.21 -2.68 -9.82
C TYR A 79 -12.82 -2.34 -8.45
N THR A 80 -12.00 -2.24 -7.40
CA THR A 80 -12.48 -2.15 -6.00
C THR A 80 -13.31 -0.92 -5.70
N ASN A 81 -13.19 0.16 -6.47
CA ASN A 81 -14.01 1.36 -6.30
C ASN A 81 -15.46 1.19 -6.80
N PHE A 82 -15.77 0.12 -7.54
CA PHE A 82 -17.06 -0.04 -8.24
C PHE A 82 -18.00 -1.05 -7.58
N SER A 83 -17.66 -1.57 -6.40
CA SER A 83 -18.55 -2.46 -5.65
C SER A 83 -18.43 -2.24 -4.15
N PRO A 84 -19.56 -2.11 -3.42
CA PRO A 84 -19.57 -1.82 -1.99
C PRO A 84 -18.97 -2.96 -1.14
N ILE A 85 -18.88 -4.18 -1.68
CA ILE A 85 -18.27 -5.30 -0.97
C ILE A 85 -16.79 -5.06 -0.66
N TYR A 86 -16.13 -4.15 -1.40
CA TYR A 86 -14.72 -3.79 -1.24
C TYR A 86 -14.48 -2.54 -0.40
N GLU A 87 -15.54 -1.94 0.17
CA GLU A 87 -15.37 -0.84 1.12
C GLU A 87 -14.45 -1.26 2.28
N GLY A 88 -13.52 -0.37 2.63
CA GLY A 88 -12.45 -0.60 3.61
C GLY A 88 -11.34 -1.56 3.17
N LYS A 89 -11.36 -2.04 1.91
CA LYS A 89 -10.43 -3.07 1.39
C LYS A 89 -9.49 -2.61 0.28
N CYS A 90 -9.63 -1.37 -0.18
CA CYS A 90 -8.67 -0.72 -1.09
C CYS A 90 -8.06 0.54 -0.47
N GLY A 91 -6.87 0.93 -0.91
CA GLY A 91 -6.19 2.15 -0.50
C GLY A 91 -7.02 3.41 -0.73
N MET A 92 -7.78 3.49 -1.83
CA MET A 92 -8.66 4.63 -2.15
C MET A 92 -10.02 4.64 -1.42
N SER A 93 -10.37 3.59 -0.67
CA SER A 93 -11.60 3.61 0.15
C SER A 93 -11.53 4.65 1.28
N GLY A 94 -12.69 5.15 1.72
CA GLY A 94 -12.82 6.11 2.81
C GLY A 94 -12.46 7.55 2.40
N GLY A 95 -11.85 8.30 3.32
CA GLY A 95 -11.45 9.70 3.13
C GLY A 95 -9.93 9.92 3.10
N ARG A 96 -9.50 11.17 3.27
CA ARG A 96 -8.09 11.53 3.48
C ARG A 96 -7.65 11.06 4.86
N VAL A 97 -6.36 10.72 5.01
CA VAL A 97 -5.75 10.37 6.30
C VAL A 97 -4.83 11.51 6.71
N GLU A 98 -5.05 12.08 7.90
CA GLU A 98 -4.25 13.21 8.38
C GLU A 98 -2.76 12.83 8.47
N GLY A 99 -1.89 13.73 7.99
CA GLY A 99 -0.43 13.54 8.02
C GLY A 99 0.11 12.45 7.08
N LYS A 100 -0.74 11.75 6.31
CA LYS A 100 -0.31 10.65 5.42
C LYS A 100 -0.69 10.90 3.97
N VAL A 101 0.18 10.48 3.05
CA VAL A 101 -0.16 10.30 1.64
C VAL A 101 -0.48 8.84 1.40
N ILE A 102 -1.59 8.59 0.71
CA ILE A 102 -1.93 7.25 0.22
C ILE A 102 -1.79 7.23 -1.30
N TYR A 103 -1.01 6.28 -1.81
CA TYR A 103 -0.90 5.98 -3.23
C TYR A 103 -1.59 4.66 -3.55
N GLU A 104 -2.17 4.57 -4.75
CA GLU A 104 -2.47 3.29 -5.39
C GLU A 104 -1.89 3.27 -6.79
N THR A 105 -1.20 2.19 -7.14
CA THR A 105 -0.85 1.90 -8.54
C THR A 105 -1.68 0.74 -9.04
N GLN A 106 -2.32 0.92 -10.19
CA GLN A 106 -3.22 -0.05 -10.77
C GLN A 106 -2.79 -0.38 -12.20
N SER A 107 -2.63 -1.66 -12.52
CA SER A 107 -2.43 -2.12 -13.89
C SER A 107 -3.79 -2.27 -14.55
N THR A 108 -4.27 -1.20 -15.19
CA THR A 108 -5.59 -1.15 -15.83
C THR A 108 -5.78 -2.31 -16.81
N HIS A 109 -4.73 -2.68 -17.54
CA HIS A 109 -4.75 -3.77 -18.53
C HIS A 109 -4.90 -5.19 -17.95
N LYS A 110 -4.80 -5.38 -16.63
CA LYS A 110 -4.95 -6.72 -16.02
C LYS A 110 -6.41 -7.14 -15.91
N LEU A 111 -7.25 -6.28 -15.33
CA LEU A 111 -8.64 -6.62 -14.96
C LEU A 111 -9.65 -5.50 -15.29
N LEU A 112 -9.23 -4.49 -16.06
CA LEU A 112 -10.12 -3.53 -16.72
C LEU A 112 -9.83 -3.53 -18.22
N ASN A 113 -10.63 -2.79 -18.98
CA ASN A 113 -10.50 -2.71 -20.43
C ASN A 113 -9.46 -1.64 -20.84
N ALA A 114 -8.20 -2.05 -20.99
CA ALA A 114 -7.13 -1.20 -21.50
C ALA A 114 -6.04 -2.04 -22.19
N LEU A 115 -5.27 -1.41 -23.08
CA LEU A 115 -4.12 -2.05 -23.75
C LEU A 115 -3.01 -2.39 -22.75
N SER A 116 -2.25 -3.46 -23.02
CA SER A 116 -1.03 -3.79 -22.28
C SER A 116 -0.15 -2.55 -22.06
N GLN A 117 0.54 -2.50 -20.91
CA GLN A 117 1.32 -1.34 -20.42
C GLN A 117 0.49 -0.17 -19.85
N ALA A 118 -0.83 -0.10 -20.09
CA ALA A 118 -1.65 0.94 -19.46
C ALA A 118 -1.75 0.75 -17.94
N SER A 119 -1.52 1.83 -17.18
CA SER A 119 -1.62 1.86 -15.73
C SER A 119 -2.03 3.25 -15.22
N TYR A 120 -2.50 3.31 -13.98
CA TYR A 120 -2.80 4.57 -13.29
C TYR A 120 -2.05 4.65 -11.96
N ILE A 121 -1.66 5.89 -11.61
CA ILE A 121 -1.24 6.25 -10.25
C ILE A 121 -2.33 7.13 -9.64
N HIS A 122 -3.01 6.62 -8.63
CA HIS A 122 -3.98 7.37 -7.84
C HIS A 122 -3.29 7.92 -6.61
N VAL A 123 -3.60 9.17 -6.29
CA VAL A 123 -2.98 9.89 -5.18
C VAL A 123 -4.06 10.47 -4.30
N ARG A 124 -3.99 10.17 -3.00
CA ARG A 124 -4.82 10.77 -1.97
C ARG A 124 -3.98 11.42 -0.91
N GLU A 125 -3.99 12.75 -0.92
CA GLU A 125 -3.20 13.56 -0.01
C GLU A 125 -3.89 13.75 1.35
N GLY A 126 -3.18 13.51 2.44
CA GLY A 126 -3.34 14.26 3.68
C GLY A 126 -2.87 15.70 3.45
N ARG A 127 -3.42 16.68 4.18
CA ARG A 127 -3.18 18.12 3.96
C ARG A 127 -1.68 18.43 3.68
N GLY A 128 -1.36 18.84 2.45
CA GLY A 128 -0.05 19.37 2.04
C GLY A 128 1.09 18.35 1.84
N ALA A 129 0.78 17.08 1.62
CA ALA A 129 1.77 16.02 1.76
C ALA A 129 2.56 15.65 0.48
N ILE A 130 2.23 16.20 -0.71
CA ILE A 130 3.02 16.01 -1.93
C ILE A 130 3.34 17.34 -2.62
N ASN A 131 4.55 17.43 -3.18
CA ASN A 131 4.90 18.47 -4.14
C ASN A 131 4.67 17.94 -5.55
N PHE A 132 3.60 18.38 -6.22
CA PHE A 132 3.23 17.91 -7.55
C PHE A 132 4.29 18.20 -8.62
N SER A 133 5.03 19.31 -8.53
CA SER A 133 6.12 19.58 -9.47
C SER A 133 7.23 18.55 -9.37
N ARG A 134 7.64 18.16 -8.16
CA ARG A 134 8.62 17.09 -7.93
C ARG A 134 8.08 15.72 -8.33
N PHE A 135 6.80 15.45 -8.06
CA PHE A 135 6.17 14.20 -8.47
C PHE A 135 6.17 14.08 -10.00
N ASN A 136 5.83 15.17 -10.71
CA ASN A 136 5.85 15.20 -12.17
C ASN A 136 7.26 15.08 -12.75
N GLN A 137 8.28 15.66 -12.08
CA GLN A 137 9.69 15.45 -12.45
C GLN A 137 10.15 13.99 -12.34
N ALA A 138 9.53 13.20 -11.45
CA ALA A 138 9.82 11.76 -11.36
C ALA A 138 9.03 10.93 -12.39
N TYR A 139 7.94 11.48 -12.90
CA TYR A 139 7.09 10.83 -13.91
C TYR A 139 7.62 11.03 -15.34
N MET A 140 8.16 12.22 -15.63
CA MET A 140 8.76 12.58 -16.92
C MET A 140 10.22 12.14 -17.01
#